data_AF-A0A2R4WXE8-F1
#
_entry.id   AF-A0A2R4WXE8-F1
#
_cell.length_a   1.000
_cell.length_b   1.000
_cell.length_c   1.000
_cell.angle_alpha   90.00
_cell.angle_beta   90.00
_cell.angle_gamma   90.00
#
_symmetry.space_group_name_H-M   'P 1'
#
loop_
_entity.id
_entity.type
_entity.pdbx_description
1 polymer ?
#
loop_
_entity_poly.entity_id
_entity_poly.type
_entity_poly.pdbx_seq_one_letter_code
_entity_poly.pdbx_strand_id
1 'polypeptide(L)'
;MPGRNAGRTLPELPSPRTAARRGRNGPPLSSGLPLGQGTAPAMMAEIRCVHTGEFLGVHRTALTADGRKLGRKVFGSAAGGGVMLDPLAAARPTLVVGEGIETCLAGRQVGLRPMWSLISVGNIGTLPVLDDVIRLTVLAEVDTAPNRPSAAACEKVGARWHAADRSVDFLFPPDGAKDFNDALMMQRGAA
;
A
#
# COMPACT_ATOMS: atom_id res chain seq x y z
N MET A 1 -8.83 -5.10 -38.29
CA MET A 1 -10.02 -5.02 -37.44
C MET A 1 -9.60 -4.62 -36.03
N PRO A 2 -9.83 -3.38 -35.57
CA PRO A 2 -9.47 -2.99 -34.21
C PRO A 2 -10.57 -3.41 -33.23
N GLY A 3 -10.22 -4.22 -32.24
CA GLY A 3 -11.12 -4.66 -31.18
C GLY A 3 -11.37 -3.55 -30.16
N ARG A 4 -12.64 -3.20 -29.97
CA ARG A 4 -13.11 -2.28 -28.92
C ARG A 4 -12.82 -2.87 -27.55
N ASN A 5 -12.02 -2.17 -26.74
CA ASN A 5 -11.84 -2.47 -25.34
C ASN A 5 -13.02 -1.84 -24.57
N ALA A 6 -13.95 -2.66 -24.10
CA ALA A 6 -15.10 -2.20 -23.32
C ALA A 6 -14.61 -1.87 -21.90
N GLY A 7 -14.68 -0.59 -21.53
CA GLY A 7 -14.37 -0.12 -20.18
C GLY A 7 -15.24 -0.82 -19.15
N ARG A 8 -14.61 -1.56 -18.24
CA ARG A 8 -15.26 -2.04 -17.01
C ARG A 8 -15.27 -0.90 -16.00
N THR A 9 -16.47 -0.42 -15.68
CA THR A 9 -16.73 0.48 -14.56
C THR A 9 -16.49 -0.23 -13.22
N LEU A 10 -15.99 0.53 -12.25
CA LEU A 10 -15.73 0.07 -10.88
C LEU A 10 -17.05 -0.30 -10.17
N PRO A 11 -17.11 -1.41 -9.41
CA PRO A 11 -18.29 -1.75 -8.61
C PRO A 11 -18.41 -0.83 -7.38
N GLU A 12 -19.64 -0.52 -6.97
CA GLU A 12 -19.95 0.30 -5.80
C GLU A 12 -19.48 -0.33 -4.47
N LEU A 13 -19.12 0.53 -3.53
CA LEU A 13 -18.53 0.18 -2.23
C LEU A 13 -19.59 -0.18 -1.18
N PRO A 14 -19.39 -1.23 -0.37
CA PRO A 14 -20.26 -1.52 0.76
C PRO A 14 -20.03 -0.53 1.92
N SER A 15 -21.12 -0.17 2.60
CA SER A 15 -21.13 0.74 3.77
C SER A 15 -20.29 0.21 4.95
N PRO A 16 -19.56 1.07 5.69
CA PRO A 16 -18.74 0.66 6.81
C PRO A 16 -19.59 0.11 7.96
N ARG A 17 -19.26 -1.09 8.46
CA ARG A 17 -19.84 -1.66 9.68
C ARG A 17 -19.12 -1.11 10.91
N THR A 18 -19.89 -0.57 11.85
CA THR A 18 -19.42 -0.06 13.14
C THR A 18 -18.91 -1.22 14.01
N ALA A 19 -17.62 -1.27 14.29
CA ALA A 19 -17.06 -2.25 15.24
C ALA A 19 -17.31 -1.79 16.68
N ALA A 20 -17.90 -2.64 17.51
CA ALA A 20 -18.10 -2.40 18.93
C ALA A 20 -16.76 -2.33 19.68
N ARG A 21 -16.57 -1.27 20.46
CA ARG A 21 -15.34 -0.96 21.20
C ARG A 21 -15.25 -1.86 22.44
N ARG A 22 -14.40 -2.89 22.44
CA ARG A 22 -14.07 -3.63 23.68
C ARG A 22 -13.14 -2.77 24.54
N GLY A 23 -13.54 -2.51 25.79
CA GLY A 23 -12.76 -1.76 26.76
C GLY A 23 -11.46 -2.49 27.13
N ARG A 24 -10.33 -1.77 27.13
CA ARG A 24 -9.06 -2.22 27.71
C ARG A 24 -8.84 -1.47 29.02
N ASN A 25 -8.61 -2.21 30.11
CA ASN A 25 -8.17 -1.68 31.40
C ASN A 25 -6.64 -1.51 31.39
N GLY A 26 -6.18 -0.40 30.82
CA GLY A 26 -4.79 0.06 30.93
C GLY A 26 -4.78 1.53 31.37
N PRO A 27 -3.62 2.07 31.80
CA PRO A 27 -3.50 3.51 32.05
C PRO A 27 -4.00 4.28 30.82
N PRO A 28 -4.67 5.44 31.00
CA PRO A 28 -5.19 6.20 29.89
C PRO A 28 -4.06 6.48 28.90
N LEU A 29 -4.17 5.92 27.70
CA LEU A 29 -3.27 6.26 26.61
C LEU A 29 -3.37 7.78 26.44
N SER A 30 -2.24 8.49 26.47
CA SER A 30 -2.21 9.90 26.10
C SER A 30 -2.93 10.04 24.76
N SER A 31 -3.82 11.04 24.64
CA SER A 31 -4.73 11.19 23.49
C SER A 31 -4.01 11.41 22.15
N GLY A 32 -2.68 11.58 22.17
CA GLY A 32 -1.83 11.52 21.00
C GLY A 32 -0.51 10.82 21.28
N LEU A 33 0.18 10.46 20.21
CA LEU A 33 1.51 9.88 20.25
C LEU A 33 2.58 10.99 20.19
N PRO A 34 3.69 10.90 20.95
CA PRO A 34 4.72 11.93 20.95
C PRO A 34 5.32 12.21 19.56
N LEU A 35 5.26 13.48 19.18
CA LEU A 35 6.09 14.11 18.14
C LEU A 35 7.12 14.96 18.87
N GLY A 36 8.30 15.23 18.29
CA GLY A 36 9.44 15.87 18.96
C GLY A 36 9.09 16.94 20.00
N GLN A 37 8.12 17.82 19.70
CA GLN A 37 7.36 18.57 20.72
C GLN A 37 5.84 18.37 20.52
N GLY A 38 5.15 17.82 21.53
CA GLY A 38 3.69 17.64 21.54
C GLY A 38 3.21 16.22 21.21
N THR A 39 1.90 16.04 21.09
CA THR A 39 1.29 14.76 20.71
C THR A 39 0.28 14.95 19.57
N ALA A 40 0.14 13.95 18.69
CA ALA A 40 -0.86 13.96 17.63
C ALA A 40 -1.47 12.57 17.43
N PRO A 41 -2.70 12.48 16.87
CA PRO A 41 -3.21 11.23 16.32
C PRO A 41 -2.23 10.62 15.32
N ALA A 42 -2.19 9.29 15.23
CA ALA A 42 -1.31 8.62 14.29
C ALA A 42 -1.92 7.31 13.79
N MET A 43 -1.71 7.02 12.50
CA MET A 43 -1.83 5.68 11.95
C MET A 43 -0.56 4.90 12.26
N MET A 44 -0.73 3.71 12.84
CA MET A 44 0.36 2.80 13.19
C MET A 44 0.20 1.52 12.38
N ALA A 45 1.26 1.10 11.71
CA ALA A 45 1.27 -0.11 10.90
C ALA A 45 2.52 -0.95 11.19
N GLU A 46 2.31 -2.24 11.40
CA GLU A 46 3.39 -3.20 11.60
C GLU A 46 4.11 -3.49 10.29
N ILE A 47 5.45 -3.44 10.33
CA ILE A 47 6.32 -3.81 9.23
C ILE A 47 6.81 -5.22 9.49
N ARG A 48 6.56 -6.12 8.54
CA ARG A 48 7.07 -7.49 8.57
C ARG A 48 8.04 -7.72 7.42
N CYS A 49 9.03 -8.57 7.64
CA CYS A 49 9.91 -9.08 6.59
C CYS A 49 9.07 -9.77 5.51
N VAL A 50 9.26 -9.40 4.24
CA VAL A 50 8.48 -9.99 3.13
C VAL A 50 8.80 -11.46 2.88
N HIS A 51 9.96 -11.93 3.33
CA HIS A 51 10.38 -13.33 3.20
C HIS A 51 9.97 -14.18 4.41
N THR A 52 10.25 -13.71 5.63
CA THR A 52 10.05 -14.51 6.85
C THR A 52 8.75 -14.21 7.59
N GLY A 53 8.10 -13.07 7.32
CA GLY A 53 6.94 -12.60 8.09
C GLY A 53 7.29 -12.06 9.48
N GLU A 54 8.56 -12.08 9.87
CA GLU A 54 9.02 -11.60 11.19
C GLU A 54 8.86 -10.09 11.34
N PHE A 55 8.63 -9.65 12.58
CA PHE A 55 8.53 -8.23 12.91
C PHE A 55 9.86 -7.50 12.63
N LEU A 56 9.80 -6.43 11.85
CA LEU A 56 10.95 -5.55 11.58
C LEU A 56 10.81 -4.18 12.22
N GLY A 57 9.58 -3.72 12.44
CA GLY A 57 9.36 -2.38 12.97
C GLY A 57 7.92 -1.90 12.85
N VAL A 58 7.73 -0.61 13.11
CA VAL A 58 6.46 0.07 13.00
C VAL A 58 6.60 1.29 12.12
N HIS A 59 5.77 1.36 11.09
CA HIS A 59 5.55 2.56 10.30
C HIS A 59 4.49 3.42 10.98
N ARG A 60 4.89 4.62 11.39
CA ARG A 60 4.00 5.62 11.97
C ARG A 60 3.76 6.75 10.99
N THR A 61 2.49 7.07 10.76
CA THR A 61 2.08 8.30 10.07
C THR A 61 1.34 9.18 11.06
N ALA A 62 1.94 10.30 11.45
CA ALA A 62 1.29 11.29 12.30
C ALA A 62 0.28 12.08 11.48
N LEU A 63 -0.87 12.36 12.08
CA LEU A 63 -2.01 12.96 11.44
C LEU A 63 -2.53 14.16 12.23
N THR A 64 -3.10 15.13 11.53
CA THR A 64 -4.01 16.11 12.14
C THR A 64 -5.30 15.43 12.60
N ALA A 65 -6.12 16.14 13.39
CA ALA A 65 -7.42 15.64 13.82
C ALA A 65 -8.37 15.32 12.64
N ASP A 66 -8.20 16.00 11.51
CA ASP A 66 -8.95 15.78 10.26
C ASP A 66 -8.21 14.86 9.26
N GLY A 67 -7.18 14.14 9.71
CA GLY A 67 -6.57 13.04 8.95
C GLY A 67 -5.52 13.45 7.91
N ARG A 68 -5.04 14.69 7.91
CA ARG A 68 -3.93 15.11 7.04
C ARG A 68 -2.59 14.67 7.60
N LYS A 69 -1.69 14.22 6.72
CA LYS A 69 -0.33 13.77 7.09
C LYS A 69 0.51 14.93 7.63
N LEU A 70 1.01 14.79 8.85
CA LEU A 70 1.98 15.69 9.47
C LEU A 70 3.42 15.20 9.30
N GLY A 71 3.61 13.89 9.15
CA GLY A 71 4.92 13.29 8.96
C GLY A 71 4.90 11.79 9.11
N ARG A 72 5.95 11.14 8.62
CA ARG A 72 6.16 9.69 8.72
C ARG A 72 7.42 9.39 9.52
N LYS A 73 7.39 8.32 10.31
CA LYS A 73 8.56 7.81 11.02
C LYS A 73 8.51 6.30 11.09
N VAL A 74 9.63 5.65 10.82
CA VAL A 74 9.82 4.22 11.05
C VAL A 74 10.56 4.03 12.37
N PHE A 75 10.08 3.10 13.18
CA PHE A 75 10.77 2.60 14.37
C PHE A 75 11.17 1.15 14.09
N GLY A 76 12.48 0.86 14.09
CA GLY A 76 13.02 -0.41 13.58
C GLY A 76 13.48 -0.27 12.13
N SER A 77 13.29 -1.31 11.32
CA SER A 77 13.69 -1.34 9.91
C SER A 77 12.48 -1.36 8.96
N ALA A 78 12.59 -0.65 7.85
CA ALA A 78 11.69 -0.80 6.71
C ALA A 78 12.31 -1.62 5.55
N ALA A 79 13.64 -1.80 5.54
CA ALA A 79 14.33 -2.45 4.43
C ALA A 79 13.92 -3.93 4.32
N GLY A 80 13.52 -4.35 3.12
CA GLY A 80 13.00 -5.72 2.89
C GLY A 80 11.68 -6.01 3.61
N GLY A 81 11.01 -4.98 4.12
CA GLY A 81 9.76 -5.10 4.86
C GLY A 81 8.56 -4.55 4.11
N GLY A 82 7.38 -4.95 4.56
CA GLY A 82 6.10 -4.42 4.10
C GLY A 82 5.02 -4.48 5.18
N VAL A 83 3.98 -3.68 5.00
CA VAL A 83 2.74 -3.76 5.76
C VAL A 83 1.79 -4.69 5.00
N MET A 84 1.60 -5.89 5.54
CA MET A 84 0.76 -6.93 4.94
C MET A 84 -0.71 -6.71 5.34
N LEU A 85 -1.51 -6.06 4.49
CA LEU A 85 -2.92 -5.74 4.79
C LEU A 85 -3.84 -6.97 4.67
N ASP A 86 -3.45 -7.92 3.84
CA ASP A 86 -4.10 -9.22 3.68
C ASP A 86 -3.03 -10.33 3.73
N PRO A 87 -3.35 -11.50 4.30
CA PRO A 87 -2.48 -12.66 4.20
C PRO A 87 -2.41 -13.15 2.74
N LEU A 88 -1.29 -13.74 2.35
CA LEU A 88 -1.27 -14.56 1.14
C LEU A 88 -2.17 -15.78 1.35
N ALA A 89 -2.95 -16.12 0.34
CA ALA A 89 -3.81 -17.30 0.36
C ALA A 89 -3.21 -18.35 -0.57
N ALA A 90 -2.88 -19.54 -0.06
CA ALA A 90 -2.29 -20.62 -0.87
C ALA A 90 -3.12 -20.97 -2.13
N ALA A 91 -4.45 -20.79 -2.07
CA ALA A 91 -5.34 -21.02 -3.21
C ALA A 91 -5.32 -19.91 -4.28
N ARG A 92 -4.63 -18.79 -4.04
CA ARG A 92 -4.52 -17.64 -4.95
C ARG A 92 -3.05 -17.16 -4.98
N PRO A 93 -2.24 -17.66 -5.92
CA PRO A 93 -0.81 -17.34 -6.01
C PRO A 93 -0.58 -15.95 -6.64
N THR A 94 -1.24 -14.94 -6.10
CA THR A 94 -1.24 -13.57 -6.60
C THR A 94 -0.97 -12.61 -5.46
N LEU A 95 -0.25 -11.52 -5.72
CA LEU A 95 -0.02 -10.45 -4.76
C LEU A 95 -0.16 -9.10 -5.45
N VAL A 96 -0.84 -8.17 -4.82
CA VAL A 96 -0.87 -6.76 -5.21
C VAL A 96 -0.02 -5.96 -4.23
N VAL A 97 0.87 -5.11 -4.74
CA VAL A 97 1.74 -4.25 -3.93
C VAL A 97 1.64 -2.79 -4.35
N GLY A 98 1.86 -1.88 -3.41
CA GLY A 98 2.06 -0.45 -3.68
C GLY A 98 3.08 0.15 -2.71
N GLU A 99 3.50 1.40 -2.94
CA GLU A 99 4.45 2.08 -2.05
C GLU A 99 3.79 2.47 -0.73
N GLY A 100 2.74 3.29 -0.80
CA GLY A 100 2.07 3.86 0.37
C GLY A 100 0.99 2.97 0.97
N ILE A 101 0.81 3.07 2.29
CA ILE A 101 -0.28 2.38 3.01
C ILE A 101 -1.64 2.87 2.52
N GLU A 102 -1.79 4.18 2.31
CA GLU A 102 -3.06 4.75 1.83
C GLU A 102 -3.38 4.32 0.40
N THR A 103 -2.39 4.33 -0.50
CA THR A 103 -2.51 3.80 -1.88
C THR A 103 -2.97 2.34 -1.87
N CYS A 104 -2.37 1.52 -1.00
CA CYS A 104 -2.76 0.12 -0.83
C CYS A 104 -4.15 -0.03 -0.23
N LEU A 105 -4.53 0.79 0.75
CA LEU A 105 -5.88 0.80 1.31
C LEU A 105 -6.92 1.19 0.25
N ALA A 106 -6.62 2.17 -0.62
CA ALA A 106 -7.47 2.54 -1.73
C ALA A 106 -7.62 1.39 -2.74
N GLY A 107 -6.52 0.73 -3.12
CA GLY A 107 -6.55 -0.48 -3.95
C GLY A 107 -7.40 -1.60 -3.32
N ARG A 108 -7.24 -1.81 -2.01
CA ARG A 108 -8.01 -2.81 -1.26
C ARG A 108 -9.50 -2.45 -1.17
N GLN A 109 -9.83 -1.17 -1.11
CA GLN A 109 -11.20 -0.66 -1.10
C GLN A 109 -11.91 -0.95 -2.43
N VAL A 110 -11.20 -0.87 -3.56
CA VAL A 110 -11.74 -1.24 -4.89
C VAL A 110 -11.63 -2.73 -5.22
N GLY A 111 -11.28 -3.57 -4.24
CA GLY A 111 -11.32 -5.03 -4.35
C GLY A 111 -10.00 -5.71 -4.73
N LEU A 112 -8.89 -4.99 -4.86
CA LEU A 112 -7.58 -5.58 -5.15
C LEU A 112 -7.03 -6.28 -3.90
N ARG A 113 -6.81 -7.59 -3.97
CA ARG A 113 -6.33 -8.43 -2.87
C ARG A 113 -5.59 -9.68 -3.39
N PRO A 114 -4.68 -10.27 -2.60
CA PRO A 114 -4.16 -9.76 -1.33
C PRO A 114 -3.25 -8.54 -1.56
N MET A 115 -3.25 -7.60 -0.61
CA MET A 115 -2.64 -6.28 -0.77
C MET A 115 -1.56 -5.99 0.27
N TRP A 116 -0.34 -5.65 -0.16
CA TRP A 116 0.77 -5.25 0.71
C TRP A 116 1.30 -3.85 0.37
N SER A 117 1.61 -3.04 1.38
CA SER A 117 2.33 -1.78 1.21
C SER A 117 3.81 -1.99 1.47
N LEU A 118 4.66 -1.75 0.48
CA LEU A 118 6.11 -1.92 0.59
C LEU A 118 6.83 -0.71 1.21
N ILE A 119 6.08 0.34 1.61
CA ILE A 119 6.53 1.47 2.43
C ILE A 119 7.44 2.46 1.68
N SER A 120 8.17 2.01 0.67
CA SER A 120 9.02 2.84 -0.18
C SER A 120 9.14 2.27 -1.60
N VAL A 121 9.38 3.16 -2.58
CA VAL A 121 9.77 2.79 -3.94
C VAL A 121 11.02 1.91 -4.00
N GLY A 122 11.95 2.10 -3.06
CA GLY A 122 13.16 1.28 -2.95
C GLY A 122 12.83 -0.19 -2.69
N ASN A 123 11.91 -0.46 -1.76
CA ASN A 123 11.45 -1.81 -1.46
C ASN A 123 10.66 -2.45 -2.61
N ILE A 124 9.94 -1.66 -3.42
CA ILE A 124 9.35 -2.19 -4.67
C ILE A 124 10.47 -2.71 -5.57
N GLY A 125 11.48 -1.89 -5.85
CA GLY A 125 12.57 -2.25 -6.76
C GLY A 125 13.44 -3.41 -6.27
N THR A 126 13.51 -3.65 -4.96
CA THR A 126 14.27 -4.74 -4.34
C THR A 126 13.40 -5.92 -3.88
N LEU A 127 12.09 -5.91 -4.15
CA LEU A 127 11.20 -7.00 -3.78
C LEU A 127 11.73 -8.33 -4.37
N PRO A 128 12.08 -9.32 -3.54
CA PRO A 128 12.52 -10.63 -4.02
C PRO A 128 11.35 -11.37 -4.67
N VAL A 129 11.67 -12.38 -5.47
CA VAL A 129 10.67 -13.35 -5.92
C VAL A 129 10.17 -14.11 -4.69
N LEU A 130 8.85 -14.23 -4.56
CA LEU A 130 8.21 -14.96 -3.47
C LEU A 130 7.70 -16.29 -4.02
N ASP A 131 8.01 -17.39 -3.34
CA ASP A 131 7.72 -18.73 -3.85
C ASP A 131 6.22 -18.98 -4.03
N ASP A 132 5.40 -18.45 -3.12
CA ASP A 132 3.95 -18.59 -3.14
C ASP A 132 3.23 -17.61 -4.10
N VAL A 133 3.98 -16.76 -4.82
CA VAL A 133 3.42 -15.74 -5.72
C VAL A 133 3.87 -15.97 -7.16
N ILE A 134 2.91 -16.30 -8.01
CA ILE A 134 3.11 -16.51 -9.45
C ILE A 134 2.79 -15.24 -10.24
N ARG A 135 1.84 -14.42 -9.76
CA ARG A 135 1.49 -13.12 -10.36
C ARG A 135 1.62 -11.98 -9.36
N LEU A 136 2.51 -11.05 -9.66
CA LEU A 136 2.61 -9.77 -8.98
C LEU A 136 1.83 -8.72 -9.75
N THR A 137 1.10 -7.87 -9.03
CA THR A 137 0.57 -6.63 -9.57
C THR A 137 1.14 -5.48 -8.76
N VAL A 138 1.76 -4.51 -9.42
CA VAL A 138 2.30 -3.32 -8.77
C VAL A 138 1.39 -2.14 -9.08
N LEU A 139 0.88 -1.48 -8.04
CA LEU A 139 0.24 -0.18 -8.14
C LEU A 139 1.34 0.86 -8.33
N ALA A 140 1.61 1.20 -9.59
CA ALA A 140 2.62 2.16 -9.96
C ALA A 140 2.11 3.59 -9.68
N GLU A 141 3.03 4.48 -9.35
CA GLU A 141 2.75 5.90 -9.14
C GLU A 141 3.21 6.69 -10.37
N VAL A 142 2.53 7.80 -10.68
CA VAL A 142 2.95 8.69 -11.76
C VAL A 142 4.13 9.53 -11.28
N ASP A 143 5.30 9.25 -11.84
CA ASP A 143 6.52 10.00 -11.54
C ASP A 143 6.45 11.42 -12.13
N THR A 144 6.43 12.43 -11.27
CA THR A 144 6.64 13.83 -11.66
C THR A 144 8.09 14.27 -11.47
N ALA A 145 8.92 13.45 -10.81
CA ALA A 145 10.31 13.74 -10.55
C ALA A 145 11.21 13.39 -11.76
N PRO A 146 12.26 14.17 -12.06
CA PRO A 146 13.12 13.93 -13.22
C PRO A 146 13.77 12.54 -13.26
N ASN A 147 14.09 11.98 -12.08
CA ASN A 147 14.74 10.68 -11.93
C ASN A 147 13.77 9.48 -12.01
N ARG A 148 12.46 9.72 -12.16
CA ARG A 148 11.41 8.71 -12.32
C ARG A 148 11.59 7.45 -11.45
N PRO A 149 11.61 7.61 -10.12
CA PRO A 149 11.95 6.52 -9.20
C PRO A 149 10.95 5.36 -9.25
N SER A 150 9.65 5.63 -9.44
CA SER A 150 8.61 4.59 -9.51
C SER A 150 8.80 3.72 -10.75
N ALA A 151 9.02 4.34 -11.92
CA ALA A 151 9.31 3.63 -13.16
C ALA A 151 10.59 2.79 -13.04
N ALA A 152 11.67 3.35 -12.49
CA ALA A 152 12.93 2.63 -12.30
C ALA A 152 12.78 1.44 -11.34
N ALA A 153 11.94 1.54 -10.30
CA ALA A 153 11.63 0.43 -9.42
C ALA A 153 10.78 -0.65 -10.11
N CYS A 154 9.78 -0.23 -10.89
CA CYS A 154 8.95 -1.13 -11.70
C CYS A 154 9.79 -1.94 -12.70
N GLU A 155 10.71 -1.30 -13.41
CA GLU A 155 11.65 -1.97 -14.32
C GLU A 155 12.49 -3.03 -13.58
N LYS A 156 13.05 -2.68 -12.41
CA LYS A 156 13.90 -3.60 -11.63
C LYS A 156 13.13 -4.82 -11.10
N VAL A 157 11.95 -4.61 -10.52
CA VAL A 157 11.13 -5.72 -10.00
C VAL A 157 10.59 -6.56 -11.14
N GLY A 158 10.13 -5.93 -12.22
CA GLY A 158 9.67 -6.60 -13.43
C GLY A 158 10.73 -7.51 -14.03
N ALA A 159 11.95 -6.99 -14.23
CA ALA A 159 13.06 -7.78 -14.75
C ALA A 159 13.40 -8.98 -13.86
N ARG A 160 13.48 -8.78 -12.53
CA ARG A 160 13.80 -9.85 -11.57
C ARG A 160 12.76 -10.96 -11.57
N TRP A 161 11.49 -10.59 -11.52
CA TRP A 161 10.39 -11.55 -11.44
C TRP A 161 10.18 -12.25 -12.78
N HIS A 162 10.34 -11.54 -13.89
CA HIS A 162 10.29 -12.14 -15.22
C HIS A 162 11.42 -13.15 -15.45
N ALA A 163 12.65 -12.85 -15.00
CA ALA A 163 13.77 -13.78 -15.06
C ALA A 163 13.57 -15.06 -14.22
N ALA A 164 12.58 -15.07 -13.33
CA ALA A 164 12.16 -16.23 -12.54
C ALA A 164 10.83 -16.83 -13.03
N ASP A 165 10.46 -16.58 -14.29
CA ASP A 165 9.23 -17.07 -14.92
C ASP A 165 7.95 -16.69 -14.15
N ARG A 166 7.93 -15.49 -13.53
CA ARG A 166 6.76 -14.93 -12.86
C ARG A 166 6.09 -13.85 -13.71
N SER A 167 4.77 -13.73 -13.58
CA SER A 167 3.98 -12.67 -14.21
C SER A 167 4.04 -11.41 -13.36
N VAL A 168 4.28 -10.26 -14.00
CA VAL A 168 4.20 -8.95 -13.35
C VAL A 168 3.34 -8.02 -14.18
N ASP A 169 2.30 -7.46 -13.57
CA ASP A 169 1.41 -6.47 -14.15
C ASP A 169 1.62 -5.12 -13.43
N PHE A 170 1.64 -4.02 -14.17
CA PHE A 170 1.69 -2.67 -13.60
C PHE A 170 0.35 -1.98 -13.82
N LEU A 171 -0.28 -1.53 -12.73
CA LEU A 171 -1.50 -0.73 -12.78
C LEU A 171 -1.15 0.72 -12.47
N PHE A 172 -1.48 1.61 -13.40
CA PHE A 172 -1.34 3.04 -13.23
C PHE A 172 -2.68 3.67 -12.83
N PRO A 173 -2.67 4.74 -12.02
CA PRO A 173 -3.88 5.49 -11.72
C PRO A 173 -4.41 6.16 -13.01
N PRO A 174 -5.71 6.52 -13.04
CA PRO A 174 -6.29 7.29 -14.14
C PRO A 174 -5.64 8.67 -14.28
N ASP A 175 -5.77 9.26 -15.47
CA ASP A 175 -5.23 10.59 -15.78
C ASP A 175 -5.64 11.63 -14.72
N GLY A 176 -4.67 12.45 -14.32
CA GLY A 176 -4.84 13.48 -13.30
C GLY A 176 -4.55 13.02 -11.87
N ALA A 177 -4.59 11.72 -11.57
CA ALA A 177 -4.22 11.18 -10.26
C ALA A 177 -2.75 10.75 -10.22
N LYS A 178 -2.05 11.05 -9.11
CA LYS A 178 -0.64 10.63 -8.94
C LYS A 178 -0.53 9.18 -8.48
N ASP A 179 -1.49 8.75 -7.67
CA ASP A 179 -1.59 7.40 -7.14
C ASP A 179 -3.07 6.96 -7.05
N PHE A 180 -3.30 5.71 -6.64
CA PHE A 180 -4.65 5.16 -6.49
C PHE A 180 -5.46 5.81 -5.35
N ASN A 181 -4.80 6.39 -4.34
CA ASN A 181 -5.50 7.10 -3.28
C ASN A 181 -6.01 8.46 -3.77
N ASP A 182 -5.20 9.20 -4.54
CA ASP A 182 -5.62 10.42 -5.24
C ASP A 182 -6.83 10.13 -6.14
N ALA A 183 -6.77 9.05 -6.93
CA ALA A 183 -7.87 8.65 -7.82
C ALA A 183 -9.18 8.39 -7.05
N LEU A 184 -9.10 7.70 -5.90
CA LEU A 184 -10.26 7.43 -5.06
C LEU A 184 -10.81 8.71 -4.41
N MET A 185 -9.94 9.64 -4.00
CA MET A 185 -10.35 10.92 -3.42
C MET A 185 -11.03 11.82 -4.46
N MET A 186 -10.56 11.82 -5.71
CA MET A 186 -11.21 12.54 -6.81
C MET A 186 -12.63 12.04 -7.08
N GLN A 187 -12.86 10.72 -7.06
CA GLN A 187 -14.20 10.15 -7.22
C GLN A 187 -15.17 10.57 -6.11
N ARG A 188 -14.69 10.72 -4.87
CA ARG A 188 -15.51 11.12 -3.73
C ARG A 188 -15.82 12.61 -3.68
N GLY A 189 -15.00 13.46 -4.30
CA GLY A 189 -15.26 14.89 -4.43
C GLY A 189 -16.16 15.24 -5.61
N ALA A 190 -16.35 14.31 -6.55
CA ALA A 190 -17.22 14.46 -7.71
C ALA A 190 -18.66 13.96 -7.48
N ALA A 191 -18.95 13.37 -6.32
CA ALA A 191 -20.25 12.85 -5.90
C ALA A 191 -20.88 13.74 -4.82
#